data_AF-A0A2V9D0Q6-F1
#
_entry.id   AF-A0A2V9D0Q6-F1
#
_cell.length_a   1.000
_cell.length_b   1.000
_cell.length_c   1.000
_cell.angle_alpha   90.00
_cell.angle_beta   90.00
_cell.angle_gamma   90.00
#
_symmetry.space_group_name_H-M   'P 1'
#
loop_
_entity.id
_entity.type
_entity.pdbx_description
1 polymer ?
#
loop_
_entity_poly.entity_id
_entity_poly.type
_entity_poly.pdbx_seq_one_letter_code
_entity_poly.pdbx_strand_id
1 'polypeptide(L)' 'MLGQAIEGGDPRAAGRGFIDVFQQNDADHYSKIGSYPTGPGAWTGFFVPEWGKLFVSARRQGERSAEILVFETK' A
#
# COMPACT_ATOMS: atom_id res chain seq x y z
N MET A 1 -1.87 -14.25 -13.50
CA MET A 1 -2.20 -14.70 -12.13
C MET A 1 -3.46 -13.94 -11.72
N LEU A 2 -4.62 -14.60 -11.76
CA LEU A 2 -5.93 -13.97 -11.49
C LEU A 2 -5.96 -13.46 -10.06
N GLY A 3 -6.29 -12.17 -9.86
CA GLY A 3 -6.70 -11.66 -8.56
C GLY A 3 -8.01 -12.31 -8.18
N GLN A 4 -8.00 -13.15 -7.15
CA GLN A 4 -9.23 -13.74 -6.63
C GLN A 4 -10.15 -12.62 -6.15
N ALA A 5 -11.36 -12.61 -6.71
CA ALA A 5 -12.47 -11.85 -6.17
C ALA A 5 -12.73 -12.35 -4.76
N ILE A 6 -12.71 -11.43 -3.79
CA ILE A 6 -13.17 -11.70 -2.43
C ILE A 6 -14.70 -11.84 -2.46
N GLU A 7 -15.20 -13.05 -2.73
CA GLU A 7 -16.63 -13.34 -2.55
C GLU A 7 -16.98 -13.16 -1.05
N GLY A 8 -17.86 -12.18 -0.77
CA GLY A 8 -18.25 -11.76 0.57
C GLY A 8 -17.64 -10.45 1.10
N GLY A 9 -16.83 -9.74 0.31
CA GLY A 9 -16.17 -8.50 0.73
C GLY A 9 -17.10 -7.29 0.88
N ASP A 10 -16.94 -6.52 1.96
CA ASP A 10 -17.53 -5.17 2.12
C ASP A 10 -17.32 -4.38 0.80
N PRO A 11 -18.35 -3.76 0.20
CA PRO A 11 -18.19 -2.95 -1.02
C PRO A 11 -17.25 -1.75 -0.83
N ARG A 12 -16.83 -1.43 0.40
CA ARG A 12 -15.75 -0.50 0.72
C ARG A 12 -14.36 -1.15 0.76
N ALA A 13 -14.20 -2.40 0.33
CA ALA A 13 -12.91 -3.09 0.26
C ALA A 13 -12.07 -2.51 -0.89
N ALA A 14 -11.62 -1.27 -0.71
CA ALA A 14 -10.64 -0.65 -1.58
C ALA A 14 -9.24 -1.19 -1.25
N GLY A 15 -8.47 -1.52 -2.29
CA GLY A 15 -7.04 -1.87 -2.21
C GLY A 15 -6.72 -3.25 -1.63
N ARG A 16 -5.82 -3.98 -2.31
CA ARG A 16 -5.34 -5.31 -1.85
C ARG A 16 -4.53 -5.25 -0.54
N GLY A 17 -4.20 -4.05 -0.03
CA GLY A 17 -3.43 -3.88 1.20
C GLY A 17 -1.92 -4.06 1.00
N PHE A 18 -1.37 -3.51 -0.08
CA PHE A 18 0.06 -3.59 -0.39
C PHE A 18 0.58 -2.26 -0.95
N ILE A 19 1.86 -1.97 -0.66
CA ILE A 19 2.69 -1.00 -1.37
C ILE A 19 3.56 -1.76 -2.36
N ASP A 20 3.40 -1.48 -3.64
CA ASP A 20 4.27 -2.00 -4.69
C ASP A 20 5.35 -0.98 -5.00
N VAL A 21 6.62 -1.43 -5.04
CA VAL A 21 7.77 -0.58 -5.34
C VAL A 21 8.28 -0.93 -6.72
N PHE A 22 8.45 0.10 -7.56
CA PHE A 22 8.92 -0.03 -8.92
C PHE A 22 10.22 0.75 -9.10
N GLN A 23 11.23 0.10 -9.68
CA GLN A 23 12.41 0.77 -10.20
C GLN A 23 12.11 1.25 -11.60
N GLN A 24 12.29 2.55 -11.85
CA GLN A 24 12.32 3.08 -13.19
C GLN A 24 13.67 2.73 -13.83
N ASN A 25 13.67 2.00 -14.94
CA ASN A 25 14.87 1.66 -15.69
C ASN A 25 15.14 2.72 -16.78
N ASP A 26 14.09 3.22 -17.43
CA ASP A 26 14.09 4.35 -18.34
C ASP A 26 12.69 4.99 -18.42
N ALA A 27 12.43 5.86 -19.41
CA ALA A 27 11.18 6.61 -19.53
C ALA A 27 9.93 5.70 -19.58
N ASP A 28 10.03 4.55 -20.24
CA ASP A 28 8.89 3.67 -20.55
C ASP A 28 9.02 2.26 -19.94
N HIS A 29 10.14 1.94 -19.30
CA HIS A 29 10.36 0.63 -18.68
C HIS A 29 10.51 0.73 -17.15
N TYR A 30 9.63 0.01 -16.45
CA TYR A 30 9.60 -0.09 -15.00
C TYR A 30 9.57 -1.55 -14.55
N SER A 31 10.42 -1.89 -13.58
CA SER A 31 10.47 -3.22 -12.97
C SER A 31 9.91 -3.17 -11.56
N LYS A 32 8.97 -4.04 -11.21
CA LYS A 32 8.56 -4.21 -9.81
C LYS A 32 9.72 -4.84 -9.02
N ILE A 33 10.21 -4.14 -8.02
CA ILE A 33 11.33 -4.56 -7.17
C ILE A 33 10.90 -4.97 -5.76
N GLY A 34 9.68 -4.64 -5.35
CA GLY A 34 9.18 -4.96 -4.01
C GLY A 34 7.67 -4.92 -3.89
N SER A 35 7.16 -5.58 -2.86
CA SER A 35 5.75 -5.63 -2.48
C SER A 35 5.66 -5.75 -0.97
N TYR A 36 5.19 -4.71 -0.30
CA TYR A 36 5.14 -4.65 1.16
C TYR A 36 3.69 -4.69 1.64
N PRO A 37 3.29 -5.67 2.48
CA PRO A 37 1.93 -5.73 2.99
C PRO A 37 1.68 -4.56 3.96
N THR A 38 0.66 -3.78 3.68
CA THR A 38 0.14 -2.74 4.59
C THR A 38 -1.07 -3.22 5.38
N GLY A 39 -1.62 -4.37 5.01
CA GLY A 39 -2.82 -4.93 5.62
C GLY A 39 -4.13 -4.36 5.05
N PRO A 40 -5.26 -5.00 5.36
CA PRO A 40 -6.57 -4.58 4.88
C PRO A 40 -6.92 -3.20 5.44
N GLY A 41 -7.51 -2.32 4.61
CA GLY A 41 -7.94 -1.00 5.07
C GLY A 41 -6.87 0.08 5.08
N ALA A 42 -5.65 -0.22 4.62
CA ALA A 42 -4.60 0.77 4.40
C ALA A 42 -4.68 1.33 2.98
N TRP A 43 -4.95 2.64 2.86
CA TRP A 43 -5.44 3.24 1.60
C TRP A 43 -4.70 4.50 1.18
N THR A 44 -4.78 5.55 2.00
CA THR A 44 -4.26 6.87 1.61
C THR A 44 -2.81 6.98 2.01
N GLY A 45 -1.94 7.12 1.00
CA GLY A 45 -0.53 7.41 1.15
C GLY A 45 -0.23 8.91 0.99
N PHE A 46 0.69 9.42 1.81
CA PHE A 46 1.27 10.76 1.69
C PHE A 46 2.79 10.64 1.70
N PHE A 47 3.43 10.98 0.59
CA PHE A 47 4.87 10.93 0.44
C PHE A 47 5.49 12.30 0.70
N VAL A 48 6.51 12.34 1.55
CA VAL A 48 7.29 13.54 1.88
C VAL A 48 8.73 13.33 1.41
N PRO A 49 9.10 13.81 0.22
CA PRO A 49 10.44 13.62 -0.35
C PRO A 49 11.55 14.17 0.55
N GLU A 50 11.32 15.30 1.20
CA GLU A 50 12.30 15.98 2.06
C GLU A 50 12.68 15.12 3.28
N TRP A 51 11.79 14.22 3.70
CA TRP A 51 12.03 13.30 4.81
C TRP A 51 12.42 11.89 4.35
N GLY A 52 12.22 11.57 3.07
CA GLY A 52 12.35 10.21 2.55
C GLY A 52 11.37 9.26 3.24
N LYS A 53 10.12 9.70 3.43
CA LYS A 53 9.10 8.94 4.16
C LYS A 53 7.77 8.90 3.42
N LEU A 54 7.17 7.72 3.38
CA LEU A 54 5.79 7.49 2.95
C LEU A 54 4.94 7.18 4.19
N PHE A 55 3.90 7.98 4.42
CA PHE A 55 2.92 7.77 5.47
C PHE A 55 1.68 7.12 4.85
N VAL A 56 1.21 6.02 5.43
CA VAL A 56 -0.02 5.35 4.96
C VAL A 56 -1.00 5.24 6.11
N SER A 57 -2.20 5.77 5.89
CA SER A 57 -3.31 5.60 6.83
C SER A 57 -3.87 4.18 6.74
N ALA A 58 -4.04 3.53 7.89
CA ALA A 58 -4.73 2.26 8.03
C ALA A 58 -5.92 2.44 8.97
N ARG A 59 -7.13 2.15 8.47
CA ARG A 59 -8.36 2.22 9.27
C ARG A 59 -8.42 1.06 10.26
N ARG A 60 -9.19 1.26 11.34
CA ARG A 60 -9.52 0.18 12.27
C ARG A 60 -10.12 -1.01 11.52
N GLN A 61 -9.62 -2.21 11.79
CA GLN A 61 -10.11 -3.47 11.23
C GLN A 61 -10.25 -4.51 12.34
N GLY A 62 -11.49 -4.87 12.68
CA GLY A 62 -11.77 -5.73 13.83
C GLY A 62 -11.13 -5.18 15.10
N GLU A 63 -10.25 -5.98 15.71
CA GLU A 63 -9.51 -5.64 16.93
C GLU A 63 -8.26 -4.78 16.69
N ARG A 64 -7.81 -4.60 15.44
CA ARG A 64 -6.71 -3.68 15.14
C ARG A 64 -7.20 -2.23 15.11
N SER A 65 -6.61 -1.40 15.96
CA SER A 65 -6.80 0.05 15.97
C SER A 65 -6.39 0.71 14.66
N ALA A 66 -6.91 1.91 14.41
CA ALA A 66 -6.42 2.74 13.32
C ALA A 66 -4.98 3.19 13.60
N GLU A 67 -4.16 3.21 12.56
CA GLU A 67 -2.72 3.50 12.66
C GLU A 67 -2.22 4.28 11.45
N ILE A 68 -1.08 4.95 11.63
CA ILE A 68 -0.30 5.52 10.53
C ILE A 68 0.97 4.67 10.38
N LEU A 69 1.04 3.95 9.26
CA LEU A 69 2.23 3.21 8.87
C LEU A 69 3.24 4.18 8.28
N VAL A 70 4.51 4.04 8.65
CA VAL A 70 5.60 4.90 8.16
C VAL A 70 6.64 4.01 7.50
N PHE A 71 6.94 4.31 6.24
CA PHE A 71 7.94 3.61 5.44
C PHE A 71 9.08 4.56 5.10
N GLU A 72 10.31 4.09 5.25
CA GLU A 72 11.50 4.80 4.78
C GLU A 72 11.72 4.51 3.30
N THR A 73 12.12 5.54 2.55
CA THR A 73 12.29 5.46 1.09
C THR A 73 13.75 5.73 0.66
N LYS A 74 14.70 5.46 1.55
CA LYS A 74 16.14 5.62 1.30
C LYS A 74 16.80 4.28 1.10
#